data_AF-A0A3D2ZA12-F1
#
_entry.id   AF-A0A3D2ZA12-F1
#
_cell.length_a   1.000
_cell.length_b   1.000
_cell.length_c   1.000
_cell.angle_alpha   90.00
_cell.angle_beta   90.00
_cell.angle_gamma   90.00
#
_symmetry.space_group_name_H-M   'P 1'
#
loop_
_entity.id
_entity.type
_entity.pdbx_description
1 polymer ?
#
loop_
_entity_poly.entity_id
_entity_poly.type
_entity_poly.pdbx_seq_one_letter_code
_entity_poly.pdbx_strand_id
1 'polypeptide(L)'
;MRSTPKSVCPQSSNCYLAGDGGSRQYLGVNVLQAAGVDVRHLSFQHPWYAQCFPGFEGGMCAFDLLFNCGPRSREVLVVAYRWPRGAPEVGVGHR
;
A
#
# COMPACT_ATOMS: atom_id res chain seq x y z
N MET A 1 -1.34 24.29 -5.84
CA MET A 1 -2.18 23.12 -6.18
C MET A 1 -1.39 21.85 -5.93
N ARG A 2 -1.78 21.00 -4.96
CA ARG A 2 -1.15 19.68 -4.82
C ARG A 2 -1.76 18.78 -5.89
N SER A 3 -0.94 18.25 -6.80
CA SER A 3 -1.40 17.27 -7.78
C SER A 3 -1.98 16.07 -7.02
N THR A 4 -3.24 15.71 -7.30
CA THR A 4 -3.82 14.50 -6.76
C THR A 4 -3.01 13.28 -7.22
N PRO A 5 -2.65 12.34 -6.31
CA PRO A 5 -1.99 11.11 -6.71
C PRO A 5 -2.87 10.36 -7.71
N LYS A 6 -2.28 9.85 -8.80
CA LYS A 6 -3.00 9.15 -9.88
C LYS A 6 -3.84 7.95 -9.39
N SER A 7 -3.50 7.39 -8.23
CA SER A 7 -4.17 6.24 -7.62
C SER A 7 -5.46 6.56 -6.85
N VAL A 8 -5.76 7.83 -6.55
CA VAL A 8 -6.94 8.17 -5.73
C VAL A 8 -8.20 8.32 -6.58
N CYS A 9 -9.32 7.73 -6.12
CA CYS A 9 -10.64 7.94 -6.71
C CYS A 9 -11.22 9.31 -6.32
N PRO A 10 -11.67 10.13 -7.28
CA PRO A 10 -12.44 11.33 -6.99
C PRO A 10 -13.75 11.02 -6.24
N GLN A 11 -14.15 11.90 -5.31
CA GLN A 11 -15.32 11.71 -4.44
C GLN A 11 -16.66 11.51 -5.18
N SER A 12 -16.77 11.98 -6.43
CA SER A 12 -17.98 11.87 -7.26
C SER A 12 -17.77 11.02 -8.51
N SER A 13 -16.79 10.12 -8.51
CA SER A 13 -16.52 9.22 -9.64
C SER A 13 -17.05 7.81 -9.35
N ASN A 14 -17.49 7.11 -10.39
CA ASN A 14 -17.80 5.68 -10.30
C ASN A 14 -16.49 4.88 -10.29
N CYS A 15 -15.73 5.00 -9.20
CA CYS A 15 -14.37 4.49 -9.08
C CYS A 15 -14.22 3.65 -7.81
N TYR A 16 -13.62 2.48 -7.97
CA TYR A 16 -13.28 1.57 -6.89
C TYR A 16 -11.75 1.53 -6.71
N LEU A 17 -11.29 1.87 -5.51
CA LEU A 17 -9.88 1.79 -5.15
C LEU A 17 -9.58 0.45 -4.47
N ALA A 18 -8.99 -0.48 -5.22
CA ALA A 18 -8.53 -1.77 -4.74
C ALA A 18 -7.12 -1.67 -4.14
N GLY A 19 -6.76 -2.54 -3.19
CA GLY A 19 -5.38 -2.68 -2.75
C GLY A 19 -4.55 -3.49 -3.74
N ASP A 20 -3.28 -3.15 -3.97
CA ASP A 20 -2.46 -3.72 -5.08
C ASP A 20 -2.00 -5.19 -4.92
N GLY A 21 -2.43 -5.88 -3.87
CA GLY A 21 -2.07 -7.27 -3.56
C GLY A 21 -3.03 -8.29 -4.17
N GLY A 22 -3.57 -9.17 -3.32
CA GLY A 22 -4.42 -10.28 -3.74
C GLY A 22 -5.66 -9.88 -4.54
N SER A 23 -6.10 -8.61 -4.48
CA SER A 23 -7.25 -8.13 -5.26
C SER A 23 -7.06 -8.35 -6.77
N ARG A 24 -5.82 -8.32 -7.27
CA ARG A 24 -5.55 -8.64 -8.68
C ARG A 24 -5.98 -10.04 -9.10
N GLN A 25 -6.09 -10.97 -8.15
CA GLN A 25 -6.41 -12.37 -8.42
C GLN A 25 -7.89 -12.70 -8.19
N TYR A 26 -8.55 -12.06 -7.22
CA TYR A 26 -9.93 -12.37 -6.86
C TYR A 26 -10.95 -11.30 -7.28
N LEU A 27 -10.52 -10.08 -7.56
CA LEU A 27 -11.43 -9.01 -7.94
C LEU A 27 -11.86 -9.22 -9.39
N GLY A 28 -13.17 -9.34 -9.63
CA GLY A 28 -13.75 -9.41 -10.97
C GLY A 28 -13.68 -8.06 -11.70
N VAL A 29 -12.48 -7.58 -12.02
CA VAL A 29 -12.24 -6.26 -12.62
C VAL A 29 -13.06 -6.07 -13.90
N ASN A 30 -13.16 -7.11 -14.74
CA ASN A 30 -13.94 -7.06 -15.97
C ASN A 30 -15.44 -6.85 -15.73
N VAL A 31 -15.99 -7.41 -14.64
CA VAL A 31 -17.42 -7.26 -14.28
C VAL A 31 -17.68 -5.82 -13.81
N LEU A 32 -16.78 -5.27 -12.99
CA LEU A 32 -16.87 -3.89 -12.53
C LEU A 32 -16.74 -2.90 -13.69
N GLN A 33 -15.78 -3.12 -14.59
CA GLN A 33 -15.59 -2.30 -15.77
C GLN A 33 -16.79 -2.37 -16.73
N ALA A 34 -17.39 -3.56 -16.92
CA ALA A 34 -18.61 -3.70 -17.71
C ALA A 34 -19.81 -2.95 -17.10
N ALA A 35 -19.85 -2.80 -15.77
CA ALA A 35 -20.82 -1.97 -15.06
C ALA A 35 -20.45 -0.47 -15.02
N GLY A 36 -19.39 -0.06 -15.73
CA GLY A 36 -18.94 1.32 -15.81
C GLY A 36 -18.13 1.81 -14.61
N VAL A 37 -17.61 0.91 -13.77
CA VAL A 37 -16.78 1.24 -12.60
C VAL A 37 -15.30 1.25 -13.00
N ASP A 38 -14.63 2.39 -12.81
CA ASP A 38 -13.17 2.51 -12.94
C ASP A 38 -12.49 1.81 -11.76
N VAL A 39 -11.62 0.84 -12.00
CA VAL A 39 -10.89 0.15 -10.93
C VAL A 39 -9.46 0.68 -10.88
N ARG A 40 -9.12 1.35 -9.78
CA ARG A 40 -7.77 1.84 -9.49
C ARG A 40 -7.14 0.98 -8.41
N HIS A 41 -5.81 0.89 -8.43
CA HIS A 41 -5.08 0.14 -7.43
C HIS A 41 -4.22 1.08 -6.57
N LEU A 42 -4.27 0.87 -5.26
CA LEU A 42 -3.43 1.50 -4.25
C LEU A 42 -2.27 0.56 -3.93
N SER A 43 -1.09 0.91 -4.45
CA SER A 43 0.16 0.27 -4.06
C SER A 43 0.68 0.95 -2.80
N PHE A 44 0.63 0.24 -1.68
CA PHE A 44 1.24 0.63 -0.42
C PHE A 44 2.42 -0.30 -0.14
N GLN A 45 3.60 0.27 0.10
CA GLN A 45 4.71 -0.49 0.65
C GLN A 45 4.75 -0.31 2.16
N HIS A 46 4.79 -1.42 2.88
CA HIS A 46 4.99 -1.37 4.32
C HIS A 46 6.40 -0.86 4.65
N PRO A 47 6.51 0.05 5.63
CA PRO A 47 7.82 0.51 6.07
C PRO A 47 8.49 -0.61 6.87
N TRP A 48 9.82 -0.67 6.78
CA TRP A 48 10.63 -1.53 7.63
C TRP A 48 11.00 -0.80 8.91
N TYR A 49 10.97 -1.50 10.04
CA TYR A 49 11.40 -0.97 11.33
C TYR A 49 11.92 -2.10 12.21
N ALA A 50 12.74 -1.76 13.20
CA ALA A 50 13.26 -2.77 14.12
C ALA A 50 12.17 -3.18 15.13
N GLN A 51 11.98 -4.48 15.32
CA GLN A 51 11.12 -4.98 16.39
C GLN A 51 11.86 -5.05 17.73
N CYS A 52 11.12 -4.85 18.81
CA CYS A 52 11.63 -4.88 20.17
C CYS A 52 12.04 -6.30 20.62
N PHE A 53 11.54 -7.33 19.95
CA PHE A 53 11.83 -8.73 20.28
C PHE A 53 12.35 -9.50 19.06
N PRO A 54 13.21 -10.52 19.25
CA PRO A 54 13.69 -11.35 18.15
C PRO A 54 12.54 -12.18 17.54
N GLY A 55 12.50 -12.26 16.22
CA GLY A 55 11.42 -12.92 15.49
C GLY A 55 10.83 -11.96 14.45
N PHE A 56 9.63 -12.30 14.00
CA PHE A 56 8.85 -11.74 12.88
C PHE A 56 9.31 -10.40 12.26
N GLU A 57 9.29 -10.29 10.93
CA GLU A 57 9.07 -9.07 10.11
C GLU A 57 8.60 -9.58 8.72
N GLY A 58 7.67 -8.98 7.96
CA GLY A 58 7.13 -7.62 8.03
C GLY A 58 5.73 -7.51 7.43
N GLY A 59 5.26 -6.29 7.14
CA GLY A 59 3.91 -6.05 6.63
C GLY A 59 2.83 -5.89 7.71
N MET A 60 3.23 -5.55 8.93
CA MET A 60 2.38 -5.58 10.13
C MET A 60 1.28 -4.51 10.15
N CYS A 61 0.41 -4.63 11.15
CA CYS A 61 -0.63 -3.65 11.43
C CYS A 61 -0.05 -2.36 12.04
N ALA A 62 -0.87 -1.31 12.06
CA ALA A 62 -0.48 -0.03 12.65
C ALA A 62 -0.11 -0.12 14.14
N PHE A 63 -0.69 -1.06 14.90
CA PHE A 63 -0.35 -1.25 16.31
C PHE A 63 1.07 -1.76 16.50
N ASP A 64 1.54 -2.63 15.63
CA ASP A 64 2.89 -3.15 15.72
C ASP A 64 3.91 -2.02 15.51
N LEU A 65 3.71 -1.18 14.50
CA LEU A 65 4.53 0.00 14.29
C LEU A 65 4.48 0.94 15.50
N LEU A 66 3.32 1.13 16.12
CA LEU A 66 3.16 1.99 17.31
C LEU A 66 3.90 1.44 18.52
N PHE A 67 3.82 0.14 18.78
CA PHE A 67 4.47 -0.45 19.95
C PHE A 67 5.98 -0.61 19.76
N ASN A 68 6.47 -0.83 18.54
CA ASN A 68 7.90 -0.90 18.27
C ASN A 68 8.58 0.48 18.15
N CYS A 69 7.89 1.48 17.58
CA CYS A 69 8.50 2.79 17.28
C CYS A 69 7.99 3.96 18.13
N GLY A 70 6.87 3.81 18.85
CA GLY A 70 6.30 4.85 19.72
C GLY A 70 6.10 6.19 18.99
N PRO A 71 6.52 7.34 19.55
CA PRO A 71 6.38 8.64 18.89
C PRO A 71 7.03 8.73 17.50
N ARG A 72 8.02 7.89 17.20
CA ARG A 72 8.70 7.86 15.90
C ARG A 72 7.91 7.14 14.81
N SER A 73 6.81 6.46 15.13
CA SER A 73 5.99 5.72 14.17
C SER A 73 5.55 6.58 12.98
N ARG A 74 5.28 7.87 13.22
CA ARG A 74 4.92 8.80 12.14
C ARG A 74 6.03 8.94 11.10
N GLU A 75 7.27 9.09 11.52
CA GLU A 75 8.43 9.26 10.63
C GLU A 75 8.64 8.02 9.77
N VAL A 76 8.47 6.85 10.38
CA VAL A 76 8.57 5.55 9.70
C VAL A 76 7.44 5.39 8.67
N LEU A 77 6.19 5.72 9.05
CA LEU A 77 5.03 5.57 8.18
C LEU A 77 5.07 6.51 6.96
N VAL A 78 5.57 7.75 7.10
CA VAL A 78 5.61 8.69 5.97
C VAL A 78 6.68 8.33 4.93
N VAL A 79 7.69 7.54 5.29
CA VAL A 79 8.69 7.01 4.35
C VAL A 79 8.09 5.89 3.49
N ALA A 80 7.22 5.06 4.05
CA ALA A 80 6.47 4.04 3.31
C ALA A 80 5.65 4.62 2.14
N TYR A 81 5.18 5.86 2.28
CA TYR A 81 4.43 6.56 1.23
C TYR A 81 5.33 7.16 0.12
N ARG A 82 6.65 7.10 0.26
CA ARG A 82 7.63 7.79 -0.62
C ARG A 82 8.42 6.84 -1.53
N TRP A 83 7.79 5.78 -2.05
CA TRP A 83 8.44 4.96 -3.09
C TRP A 83 8.94 5.86 -4.25
N PRO A 84 10.23 5.80 -4.62
CA PRO A 84 10.73 6.60 -5.72
C PRO A 84 10.10 6.11 -7.01
N ARG A 85 9.70 7.03 -7.90
CA ARG A 85 9.44 6.69 -9.29
C ARG A 85 10.75 6.14 -9.89
N GLY A 86 10.94 4.82 -9.87
CA GLY A 86 12.10 4.13 -10.46
C GLY A 86 13.00 3.30 -9.53
N ALA A 87 12.55 2.88 -8.33
CA ALA A 87 13.33 1.90 -7.56
C ALA A 87 13.28 0.49 -8.21
N PRO A 88 14.41 -0.26 -8.25
CA PRO A 88 14.49 -1.55 -8.92
C PRO A 88 13.61 -2.57 -8.22
N GLU A 89 13.01 -3.48 -9.01
CA GLU A 89 12.24 -4.59 -8.49
C GLU A 89 13.16 -5.47 -7.62
N VAL A 90 12.92 -5.44 -6.31
CA VAL A 90 13.50 -6.44 -5.41
C VAL A 90 12.80 -7.75 -5.71
N GLY A 91 13.48 -8.58 -6.50
CA GLY A 91 13.06 -9.95 -6.78
C GLY A 91 12.78 -10.68 -5.47
N VAL A 92 11.56 -11.20 -5.35
CA VAL A 92 11.16 -12.12 -4.29
C VAL A 92 11.98 -13.40 -4.49
N GLY A 93 13.16 -13.43 -3.89
CA GLY A 93 13.97 -14.62 -3.80
C GLY A 93 13.29 -15.62 -2.88
N HIS A 94 12.50 -16.51 -3.46
CA HIS A 94 12.15 -17.77 -2.81
C HIS A 94 13.45 -18.53 -2.54
N ARG A 95 13.80 -18.65 -1.26
CA ARG A 95 14.62 -19.74 -0.74
C ARG A 95 13.79 -20.54 0.23
#